data_AF-A0AAW5DAU7-F1
#
_entry.id   AF-A0AAW5DAU7-F1
#
_cell.length_a   1.000
_cell.length_b   1.000
_cell.length_c   1.000
_cell.angle_alpha   90.00
_cell.angle_beta   90.00
_cell.angle_gamma   90.00
#
_symmetry.space_group_name_H-M   'P 1'
#
loop_
_entity.id
_entity.type
_entity.pdbx_description
1 polymer ?
#
loop_
_entity_poly.entity_id
_entity_poly.type
_entity_poly.pdbx_seq_one_letter_code
_entity_poly.pdbx_strand_id
1 'polypeptide(L)'
;MGLFTSFKKSRLEKKFKKNEWVIIQPIPFAQFEQLIVDHVDGGWEIEDDYERLAETTAKWQCELRKGTSILTCVWTAKQQGIVYGPERVLTGLSEKLNIPTSTAIATTWF
;
A
#
# COMPACT_ATOMS: atom_id res chain seq x y z
N MET A 1 -17.89 -10.73 11.57
CA MET A 1 -17.04 -10.31 10.42
C MET A 1 -16.88 -11.54 9.54
N GLY A 2 -17.50 -11.49 8.35
CA GLY A 2 -18.02 -12.68 7.65
C GLY A 2 -16.99 -13.39 6.77
N LEU A 3 -17.27 -14.66 6.46
CA LEU A 3 -16.46 -15.57 5.64
C LEU A 3 -15.85 -14.91 4.38
N PHE A 4 -16.57 -14.01 3.72
CA PHE A 4 -16.11 -13.27 2.54
C PHE A 4 -14.82 -12.46 2.74
N THR A 5 -14.63 -11.84 3.90
CA THR A 5 -13.40 -11.06 4.18
C THR A 5 -12.20 -11.99 4.34
N SER A 6 -12.39 -13.16 4.96
CA SER A 6 -11.36 -14.18 5.10
C SER A 6 -10.93 -14.77 3.74
N PHE A 7 -11.88 -15.01 2.83
CA PHE A 7 -11.58 -15.47 1.48
C PHE A 7 -10.80 -14.42 0.67
N LYS A 8 -11.22 -13.15 0.71
CA LYS A 8 -10.51 -12.05 0.04
C LYS A 8 -9.08 -11.89 0.58
N LYS A 9 -8.91 -11.90 1.91
CA LYS A 9 -7.59 -11.86 2.55
C LYS A 9 -6.69 -13.00 2.08
N SER A 10 -7.18 -14.24 2.15
CA SER A 10 -6.39 -15.41 1.75
C SER A 10 -6.00 -15.37 0.26
N ARG A 11 -6.90 -14.89 -0.62
CA ARG A 11 -6.58 -14.73 -2.04
C ARG A 11 -5.50 -13.68 -2.28
N LEU A 12 -5.53 -12.56 -1.55
CA LEU A 12 -4.52 -11.51 -1.66
C LEU A 12 -3.16 -11.98 -1.13
N GLU A 13 -3.12 -12.65 0.02
CA GLU A 13 -1.88 -13.24 0.56
C GLU A 13 -1.29 -14.31 -0.37
N LYS A 14 -2.13 -15.10 -1.07
CA LYS A 14 -1.66 -16.00 -2.12
C LYS A 14 -1.03 -15.25 -3.30
N LYS A 15 -1.60 -14.11 -3.70
CA LYS A 15 -1.00 -13.24 -4.74
C LYS A 15 0.35 -12.70 -4.27
N PHE A 16 0.47 -12.34 -2.99
CA PHE A 16 1.73 -11.86 -2.43
C PHE A 16 2.82 -12.92 -2.51
N LYS A 17 2.52 -14.15 -2.10
CA LYS A 17 3.45 -15.28 -2.20
C LYS A 17 3.86 -15.57 -3.65
N LYS A 18 2.92 -15.51 -4.60
CA LYS A 18 3.21 -15.81 -6.01
C LYS A 18 4.12 -14.76 -6.66
N ASN A 19 3.96 -13.49 -6.29
CA ASN A 19 4.61 -12.37 -6.95
C ASN A 19 5.76 -11.77 -6.13
N GLU A 20 6.15 -12.39 -5.02
CA GLU A 20 7.13 -11.86 -4.05
C GLU A 20 6.77 -10.44 -3.60
N TRP A 21 5.48 -10.25 -3.30
CA TRP A 21 5.01 -8.98 -2.76
C TRP A 21 5.01 -9.00 -1.24
N VAL A 22 5.32 -7.83 -0.70
CA VAL A 22 5.24 -7.53 0.73
C VAL A 22 4.30 -6.35 0.95
N ILE A 23 3.96 -6.13 2.21
CA ILE A 23 3.10 -5.05 2.66
C ILE A 23 3.75 -4.31 3.84
N ILE A 24 3.57 -3.00 3.86
CA ILE A 24 3.94 -2.11 4.97
C ILE A 24 2.67 -1.49 5.50
N GLN A 25 2.41 -1.70 6.79
CA GLN A 25 1.25 -1.16 7.49
C GLN A 25 1.46 -1.25 9.02
N PRO A 26 0.86 -0.35 9.81
CA PRO A 26 0.17 0.88 9.39
C PRO A 26 1.16 2.04 9.18
N ILE A 27 0.91 2.90 8.19
CA ILE A 27 1.70 4.09 7.89
C ILE A 27 0.91 5.34 8.33
N PRO A 28 1.45 6.21 9.19
CA PRO A 28 0.81 7.48 9.60
C PRO A 28 0.52 8.40 8.42
N PHE A 29 -0.53 9.24 8.51
CA PHE A 29 -0.99 10.10 7.41
C PHE A 29 0.13 10.92 6.77
N ALA A 30 0.86 11.71 7.57
CA ALA A 30 1.92 12.58 7.05
C ALA A 30 3.02 11.81 6.31
N GLN A 31 3.37 10.61 6.79
CA GLN A 31 4.35 9.76 6.12
C GLN A 31 3.79 9.13 4.84
N PHE A 32 2.50 8.76 4.85
CA PHE A 32 1.83 8.16 3.70
C PHE A 32 1.61 9.17 2.57
N GLU A 33 1.20 10.41 2.89
CA GLU A 33 1.08 11.49 1.91
C GLU A 33 2.45 11.83 1.31
N GLN A 34 3.47 12.02 2.15
CA GLN A 34 4.82 12.33 1.68
C GLN A 34 5.39 11.21 0.81
N LEU A 35 5.14 9.95 1.16
CA LEU A 35 5.55 8.81 0.34
C LEU A 35 5.03 8.90 -1.09
N ILE A 36 3.75 9.25 -1.26
CA ILE A 36 3.15 9.36 -2.60
C ILE A 36 3.84 10.46 -3.39
N VAL A 37 4.05 11.63 -2.76
CA VAL A 37 4.76 12.77 -3.36
C VAL A 37 6.17 12.35 -3.78
N ASP A 38 6.94 11.74 -2.88
CA ASP A 38 8.32 11.31 -3.15
C ASP A 38 8.42 10.31 -4.31
N HIS A 39 7.44 9.42 -4.47
CA HIS A 39 7.43 8.47 -5.59
C HIS A 39 7.12 9.18 -6.90
N VAL A 40 6.12 10.06 -6.92
CA VAL A 40 5.76 10.84 -8.12
C VAL A 40 6.94 11.71 -8.55
N ASP A 41 7.57 12.42 -7.62
CA ASP A 41 8.79 13.20 -7.86
C ASP A 41 9.96 12.32 -8.33
N GLY A 42 10.01 11.07 -7.85
CA GLY A 42 10.94 10.03 -8.28
C GLY A 42 10.62 9.42 -9.66
N GLY A 43 9.65 9.96 -10.40
CA GLY A 43 9.26 9.51 -11.73
C GLY A 43 8.38 8.26 -11.74
N TRP A 44 7.63 8.01 -10.68
CA TRP A 44 6.52 7.05 -10.71
C TRP A 44 5.27 7.73 -11.26
N GLU A 45 4.52 6.99 -12.07
CA GLU A 45 3.25 7.43 -12.63
C GLU A 45 2.11 6.96 -11.72
N ILE A 46 1.14 7.83 -11.46
CA ILE A 46 -0.10 7.42 -10.82
C ILE A 46 -1.00 6.84 -11.91
N GLU A 47 -1.34 5.56 -11.79
CA GLU A 47 -2.41 4.93 -12.55
C GLU A 47 -3.72 5.07 -11.74
N ASP A 48 -4.81 5.41 -12.43
CA ASP A 48 -6.18 5.67 -11.95
C ASP A 48 -6.53 7.14 -11.62
N ASP A 49 -7.83 7.43 -11.44
CA ASP A 49 -8.37 8.77 -11.16
C ASP A 49 -7.78 9.34 -9.85
N TYR A 50 -6.72 10.14 -9.99
CA TYR A 50 -6.03 10.74 -8.84
C TYR A 50 -6.91 11.79 -8.16
N GLU A 51 -7.58 11.38 -7.08
CA GLU A 51 -8.09 12.31 -6.09
C GLU A 51 -6.97 12.67 -5.11
N ARG A 52 -6.79 13.95 -4.79
CA ARG A 52 -5.80 14.35 -3.79
C ARG A 52 -6.20 13.79 -2.42
N LEU A 53 -5.30 13.06 -1.79
CA LEU A 53 -5.49 12.56 -0.44
C LEU A 53 -5.60 13.74 0.54
N ALA A 54 -6.59 13.72 1.44
CA ALA A 54 -6.75 14.67 2.54
C ALA A 54 -6.96 13.91 3.85
N GLU A 55 -6.68 14.56 4.99
CA GLU A 55 -6.87 13.93 6.32
C GLU A 55 -8.32 13.50 6.58
N THR A 56 -9.28 14.20 5.97
CA THR A 56 -10.72 13.90 6.07
C THR A 56 -11.16 12.76 5.15
N THR A 57 -10.27 12.26 4.29
CA THR A 57 -10.60 11.22 3.31
C THR A 57 -10.84 9.89 4.01
N ALA A 58 -12.08 9.40 3.96
CA ALA A 58 -12.47 8.17 4.63
C ALA A 58 -11.80 6.92 4.05
N LYS A 59 -11.69 6.87 2.72
CA LYS A 59 -11.04 5.81 1.95
C LYS A 59 -10.41 6.40 0.70
N TRP A 60 -9.22 5.95 0.38
CA TRP A 60 -8.51 6.34 -0.83
C TRP A 60 -7.60 5.21 -1.29
N GLN A 61 -7.38 5.11 -2.58
CA GLN A 61 -6.49 4.12 -3.17
C GLN A 61 -5.89 4.68 -4.46
N CYS A 62 -4.62 4.39 -4.71
CA CYS A 62 -4.01 4.58 -6.03
C CYS A 62 -3.03 3.46 -6.34
N GLU A 63 -2.67 3.33 -7.62
CA GLU A 63 -1.54 2.52 -8.05
C GLU A 63 -0.41 3.44 -8.55
N LEU A 64 0.80 3.23 -8.04
CA LEU A 64 2.01 3.88 -8.52
C LEU A 64 2.77 2.90 -9.41
N ARG A 65 3.15 3.32 -10.62
CA ARG A 65 3.88 2.50 -11.57
C ARG A 65 5.22 3.11 -11.97
N LYS A 66 6.24 2.27 -12.07
CA LYS A 66 7.53 2.62 -12.67
C LYS A 66 8.07 1.43 -13.46
N GLY A 67 7.99 1.53 -14.78
CA GLY A 67 8.28 0.42 -15.70
C GLY A 67 7.36 -0.77 -15.45
N THR A 68 7.92 -1.87 -14.95
CA THR A 68 7.20 -3.11 -14.61
C THR A 68 6.87 -3.24 -13.12
N SER A 69 7.27 -2.28 -12.29
CA SER A 69 6.99 -2.27 -10.86
C SER A 69 5.70 -1.51 -10.59
N ILE A 70 4.83 -2.10 -9.76
CA ILE A 70 3.54 -1.52 -9.35
C ILE A 70 3.48 -1.55 -7.82
N LEU A 71 3.16 -0.42 -7.20
CA LEU A 71 2.82 -0.31 -5.79
C LEU A 71 1.35 0.07 -5.67
N THR A 72 0.58 -0.66 -4.88
CA THR A 72 -0.77 -0.22 -4.53
C THR A 72 -0.71 0.48 -3.19
N CYS A 73 -1.17 1.73 -3.17
CA CYS A 73 -1.28 2.55 -1.97
C CYS A 73 -2.75 2.64 -1.56
N VAL A 74 -3.05 2.34 -0.30
CA VAL A 74 -4.41 2.39 0.24
C VAL A 74 -4.39 3.19 1.53
N TRP A 75 -5.32 4.13 1.65
CA TRP A 75 -5.60 4.84 2.88
C TRP A 75 -7.01 4.50 3.36
N THR A 76 -7.14 4.25 4.66
CA THR A 76 -8.44 4.26 5.32
C THR A 76 -8.35 4.98 6.65
N ALA A 77 -9.35 5.80 6.98
CA ALA A 77 -9.38 6.51 8.27
C ALA A 77 -9.32 5.58 9.49
N LYS A 78 -9.68 4.29 9.33
CA LYS A 78 -9.67 3.29 10.41
C LYS A 78 -8.33 2.55 10.54
N GLN A 79 -7.65 2.27 9.43
CA GLN A 79 -6.46 1.39 9.40
C GLN A 79 -5.19 2.12 8.97
N GLN A 80 -5.27 3.42 8.73
CA GLN A 80 -4.19 4.29 8.24
C GLN A 80 -3.67 3.83 6.87
N GLY A 81 -2.45 4.25 6.54
CA GLY A 81 -1.81 4.00 5.26
C GLY A 81 -1.28 2.58 5.15
N ILE A 82 -1.47 2.01 3.97
CA ILE A 82 -1.10 0.65 3.62
C ILE A 82 -0.46 0.71 2.24
N VAL A 83 0.73 0.16 2.09
CA VAL A 83 1.39 0.04 0.77
C VAL A 83 1.84 -1.38 0.57
N TYR A 84 1.51 -1.96 -0.58
CA TYR A 84 1.98 -3.30 -0.96
C TYR A 84 2.40 -3.38 -2.43
N GLY A 85 3.30 -4.32 -2.73
CA GLY A 85 3.95 -4.47 -4.02
C GLY A 85 5.24 -5.27 -3.93
N PRO A 86 6.11 -5.24 -4.95
CA PRO A 86 7.34 -6.03 -4.99
C PRO A 86 8.28 -5.74 -3.81
N GLU A 87 8.80 -6.79 -3.19
CA GLU A 87 9.74 -6.70 -2.06
C GLU A 87 10.92 -5.76 -2.34
N ARG A 88 11.55 -5.92 -3.52
CA ARG A 88 12.68 -5.08 -3.98
C ARG A 88 12.43 -3.56 -3.91
N VAL A 89 11.17 -3.13 -4.00
CA VAL A 89 10.81 -1.71 -3.92
C VAL A 89 10.48 -1.32 -2.48
N LEU A 90 9.76 -2.18 -1.76
CA LEU A 90 9.28 -1.90 -0.42
C LEU A 90 10.34 -2.01 0.67
N THR A 91 11.41 -2.80 0.48
CA THR A 91 12.51 -2.88 1.46
C THR A 91 13.13 -1.49 1.71
N GLY A 92 13.40 -0.73 0.64
CA GLY A 92 13.93 0.63 0.78
C GLY A 92 12.95 1.60 1.43
N LEU A 93 11.65 1.37 1.27
CA LEU A 93 10.61 2.16 1.94
C LEU A 93 10.50 1.83 3.44
N SER A 94 10.55 0.55 3.77
CA SER A 94 10.51 0.03 5.14
C SER A 94 11.62 0.62 5.99
N GLU A 95 12.84 0.69 5.45
CA GLU A 95 13.99 1.28 6.14
C GLU A 95 13.80 2.76 6.40
N LYS A 96 13.30 3.52 5.42
CA LYS A 96 13.02 4.96 5.56
C LYS A 96 11.94 5.26 6.60
N LEU A 97 10.89 4.44 6.63
CA LEU A 97 9.75 4.64 7.54
C LEU A 97 9.96 4.00 8.91
N ASN A 98 10.97 3.13 9.07
CA ASN A 98 11.16 2.29 10.23
C ASN A 98 9.92 1.40 10.54
N ILE A 99 9.29 0.89 9.48
CA ILE A 99 8.11 -0.01 9.57
C ILE A 99 8.44 -1.30 8.80
N PRO A 100 8.41 -2.48 9.45
CA PRO A 100 8.81 -3.72 8.81
C PRO A 100 7.86 -4.14 7.68
N THR A 101 8.42 -4.72 6.63
CA THR A 101 7.66 -5.44 5.62
C THR A 101 7.09 -6.76 6.17
N SER A 102 5.91 -7.14 5.72
CA SER A 102 5.26 -8.42 6.02
C SER A 102 4.78 -9.10 4.74
N THR A 103 4.65 -10.43 4.76
CA THR A 103 3.93 -11.20 3.72
C THR A 103 2.49 -11.52 4.13
N ALA A 104 2.13 -11.23 5.38
CA ALA A 104 0.81 -11.45 5.95
C ALA A 104 0.09 -10.12 6.20
N ILE A 105 -1.22 -10.12 5.97
CA ILE A 105 -2.05 -8.94 6.15
C ILE A 105 -2.54 -8.90 7.61
N ALA A 106 -1.94 -8.04 8.43
CA ALA A 106 -2.34 -7.88 9.83
C ALA A 106 -3.78 -7.34 9.93
N THR A 107 -4.08 -6.30 9.14
CA THR A 107 -5.38 -5.64 9.13
C THR A 107 -5.98 -5.52 7.73
N THR A 108 -7.26 -5.84 7.58
CA THR A 108 -7.99 -5.78 6.30
C THR A 108 -8.68 -4.43 6.11
N TRP A 109 -8.67 -3.91 4.88
CA TRP A 109 -9.22 -2.60 4.50
C TRP A 109 -10.44 -2.65 3.56
N PHE A 110 -10.83 -3.85 3.11
CA PHE A 110 -11.89 -4.12 2.13
C PHE A 110 -13.13 -4.80 2.72
#